data_AF-A0A0C3CCW3-F1
#
_entry.id   AF-A0A0C3CCW3-F1
#
_cell.length_a   1.000
_cell.length_b   1.000
_cell.length_c   1.000
_cell.angle_alpha   90.00
_cell.angle_beta   90.00
_cell.angle_gamma   90.00
#
_symmetry.space_group_name_H-M   'P 1'
#
loop_
_entity.id
_entity.type
_entity.pdbx_description
1 polymer ?
#
loop_
_entity_poly.entity_id
_entity_poly.type
_entity_poly.pdbx_seq_one_letter_code
_entity_poly.pdbx_strand_id
1 'polypeptide(L)'
;MHLDQMLTELSRNNELPPESKLQETIQLRSQANEDLRQIDMEIQHLVAKREQVQRSLGIFNAILSPARRLLPDILREIFYHCVVQPYPILSATEAPMVLTRVCSLWRSVALSSPRIWTRLHIPIPGDPQFSSRVNNDRGPELRHQMFSKTMELRCQAVKEWLGRSGSLPLSLSISYPFGYEPSVGSNVVEDDEVADPLFRTIRPFASRWRDFNLSMPFHIYQKLETQIPLDNLSMLRHFTGIIHVHSSTQPTLIPLHIIELPSLETLSLNCLQLTIHLGHYQNSWNRLTDIRFMSPITDTDLLGMLRQCPNLITLDVNIQSPWFNSGDREPDLATVLLPHLESLKLHETGSPSQAIPAVNAPSLKLLQYRCPPRYSNFDANEPLAPTLVRPDSLFWLISNSAASLEILSIDPLTFEPEHLWECLRLALHVKELILGDKDLFPLAPLDFEEEILSETCGPSILEIFTVHTTGCESSTPGSNPLQNDILLPNLESLEANGGHTIADQNFRRILESRIDAAHRGFTSPLRRVAVQFSRTKKEDILPEIVARARGVGMEMKLDLVYRPSGRNYGPLSPSFLLPRSSGKTSFRYRA
;
A
#
# COMPACT_ATOMS: atom_id res chain seq x y z
N MET A 1 -56.64 -30.80 -13.90
CA MET A 1 -57.55 -31.36 -14.93
C MET A 1 -56.94 -32.64 -15.49
N HIS A 2 -57.64 -33.77 -15.39
CA HIS A 2 -57.32 -34.96 -16.19
C HIS A 2 -57.82 -34.65 -17.60
N LEU A 3 -56.91 -34.38 -18.56
CA LEU A 3 -57.32 -34.20 -19.96
C LEU A 3 -57.84 -35.54 -20.49
N ASP A 4 -58.95 -35.48 -21.22
CA ASP A 4 -59.51 -36.63 -21.93
C ASP A 4 -58.42 -37.31 -22.78
N GLN A 5 -58.40 -38.64 -22.78
CA GLN A 5 -57.37 -39.46 -23.42
C GLN A 5 -57.30 -39.17 -24.93
N MET A 6 -58.45 -38.90 -25.54
CA MET A 6 -58.56 -38.50 -26.95
C MET A 6 -58.05 -37.08 -27.23
N LEU A 7 -58.23 -36.11 -26.32
CA LEU A 7 -57.66 -34.76 -26.50
C LEU A 7 -56.13 -34.78 -26.42
N THR A 8 -55.58 -35.72 -25.65
CA THR A 8 -54.15 -35.97 -25.57
C THR A 8 -53.62 -36.59 -26.87
N GLU A 9 -54.36 -37.49 -27.51
CA GLU A 9 -54.00 -38.07 -28.82
C GLU A 9 -54.12 -37.06 -29.97
N LEU A 10 -55.18 -36.25 -29.98
CA LEU A 10 -55.38 -35.18 -30.97
C LEU A 10 -54.33 -34.06 -30.86
N SER A 11 -53.70 -33.89 -29.69
CA SER A 11 -52.55 -32.98 -29.55
C SER A 11 -51.26 -33.50 -30.21
N ARG A 12 -51.23 -34.79 -30.60
CA ARG A 12 -50.06 -35.48 -31.17
C ARG A 12 -50.21 -35.79 -32.66
N ASN A 13 -51.35 -35.48 -33.28
CA ASN A 13 -51.58 -35.63 -34.72
C ASN A 13 -52.29 -34.38 -35.30
N ASN A 14 -52.36 -34.27 -36.63
CA ASN A 14 -53.00 -33.13 -37.32
C ASN A 14 -54.41 -33.48 -37.84
N GLU A 15 -55.10 -34.45 -37.22
CA GLU A 15 -56.44 -34.84 -37.64
C GLU A 15 -57.49 -33.82 -37.18
N LEU A 16 -58.47 -33.53 -38.05
CA LEU A 16 -59.53 -32.58 -37.73
C LEU A 16 -60.46 -33.17 -36.66
N PRO A 17 -60.58 -32.56 -35.46
CA PRO A 17 -61.47 -33.08 -34.43
C PRO A 17 -62.95 -32.92 -34.80
N PRO A 18 -63.84 -33.80 -34.32
CA PRO A 18 -65.29 -33.62 -34.47
C PRO A 18 -65.80 -32.35 -33.74
N GLU A 19 -66.80 -31.69 -34.32
CA GLU A 19 -67.33 -30.38 -33.86
C GLU A 19 -67.74 -30.36 -32.38
N SER A 20 -68.32 -31.46 -31.87
CA SER A 20 -68.70 -31.59 -30.46
C SER A 20 -67.49 -31.54 -29.51
N LYS A 21 -66.35 -32.09 -29.92
CA LYS A 21 -65.10 -32.06 -29.16
C LYS A 21 -64.38 -30.71 -29.28
N LEU A 22 -64.52 -30.01 -30.40
CA LEU A 22 -64.06 -28.63 -30.53
C LEU A 22 -64.79 -27.71 -29.54
N GLN A 23 -66.12 -27.83 -29.42
CA GLN A 23 -66.91 -27.05 -28.47
C GLN A 23 -66.54 -27.36 -27.01
N GLU A 24 -66.37 -28.64 -26.67
CA GLU A 24 -65.90 -29.08 -25.33
C GLU A 24 -64.51 -28.50 -25.01
N THR A 25 -63.58 -28.54 -25.97
CA THR A 25 -62.22 -28.00 -25.80
C THR A 25 -62.23 -26.47 -25.63
N ILE A 26 -63.08 -25.76 -26.38
CA ILE A 26 -63.25 -24.31 -26.23
C ILE A 26 -63.78 -23.96 -24.84
N GLN A 27 -64.78 -24.71 -24.35
CA GLN A 27 -65.36 -24.50 -23.03
C GLN A 27 -64.35 -24.79 -21.91
N LEU A 28 -63.62 -25.91 -21.97
CA LEU A 28 -62.55 -26.24 -21.03
C LEU A 28 -61.43 -25.20 -21.04
N ARG A 29 -61.05 -24.70 -22.22
CA ARG A 29 -60.08 -23.60 -22.35
C ARG A 29 -60.60 -22.31 -21.72
N SER A 30 -61.88 -21.96 -21.89
CA SER A 30 -62.45 -20.77 -21.25
C SER A 30 -62.48 -20.91 -19.72
N GLN A 31 -62.82 -22.09 -19.19
CA GLN A 31 -62.82 -22.33 -17.75
C GLN A 31 -61.40 -22.26 -17.18
N ALA A 32 -60.43 -22.92 -17.82
CA ALA A 32 -59.03 -22.86 -17.41
C ALA A 32 -58.46 -21.42 -17.46
N ASN A 33 -58.86 -20.61 -18.44
CA ASN A 33 -58.48 -19.20 -18.51
C ASN A 33 -59.09 -18.37 -17.37
N GLU A 34 -60.33 -18.67 -16.96
CA GLU A 34 -60.96 -17.98 -15.83
C GLU A 34 -60.33 -18.40 -14.49
N ASP A 35 -60.03 -19.69 -14.32
CA ASP A 35 -59.30 -20.20 -13.16
C ASP A 35 -57.91 -19.55 -13.07
N LEU A 36 -57.19 -19.41 -14.19
CA LEU A 36 -55.91 -18.70 -14.25
C LEU A 36 -56.06 -17.23 -13.83
N ARG A 37 -57.08 -16.52 -14.32
CA ARG A 37 -57.35 -15.14 -13.91
C ARG A 37 -57.63 -15.02 -12.42
N GLN A 38 -58.38 -15.96 -11.85
CA GLN A 38 -58.68 -15.98 -10.43
C GLN A 38 -57.43 -16.23 -9.59
N ILE A 39 -56.57 -17.17 -10.02
CA ILE A 39 -55.27 -17.42 -9.39
C ILE A 39 -54.38 -16.17 -9.48
N ASP A 40 -54.32 -15.51 -10.64
CA ASP A 40 -53.53 -14.29 -10.83
C ASP A 40 -54.02 -13.16 -9.92
N MET A 41 -55.34 -12.99 -9.75
CA MET A 41 -55.92 -12.03 -8.82
C MET A 41 -55.52 -12.33 -7.36
N GLU A 42 -55.56 -13.60 -6.95
CA GLU A 42 -55.16 -14.01 -5.60
C GLU A 42 -53.64 -13.81 -5.38
N ILE A 43 -52.81 -14.10 -6.39
CA ILE A 43 -51.37 -13.81 -6.35
C ILE A 43 -51.14 -12.31 -6.14
N GLN A 44 -51.81 -11.46 -6.90
CA GLN A 44 -51.70 -10.00 -6.74
C GLN A 44 -52.12 -9.55 -5.34
N HIS A 45 -53.21 -10.09 -4.80
CA HIS A 45 -53.67 -9.81 -3.45
C HIS A 45 -52.63 -10.22 -2.38
N LEU A 46 -52.10 -11.45 -2.48
CA LEU A 46 -51.09 -11.96 -1.55
C LEU A 46 -49.76 -11.20 -1.65
N VAL A 47 -49.34 -10.76 -2.84
CA VAL A 47 -48.17 -9.90 -3.02
C VAL A 47 -48.37 -8.56 -2.32
N ALA A 48 -49.51 -7.91 -2.51
CA ALA A 48 -49.83 -6.64 -1.84
C ALA A 48 -49.85 -6.80 -0.31
N LYS A 49 -50.43 -7.90 0.19
CA LYS A 49 -50.45 -8.23 1.63
C LYS A 49 -49.05 -8.49 2.16
N ARG A 50 -48.20 -9.22 1.43
CA ARG A 50 -46.78 -9.45 1.78
C ARG A 50 -46.02 -8.13 1.89
N GLU A 51 -46.17 -7.24 0.91
CA GLU A 51 -45.52 -5.92 0.93
C GLU A 51 -45.98 -5.07 2.12
N GLN A 52 -47.27 -5.12 2.47
CA GLN A 52 -47.80 -4.45 3.65
C GLN A 52 -47.19 -4.99 4.95
N VAL A 53 -47.12 -6.31 5.11
CA VAL A 53 -46.49 -6.94 6.28
C VAL A 53 -45.00 -6.60 6.34
N GLN A 54 -44.29 -6.62 5.22
CA GLN A 54 -42.88 -6.22 5.15
C GLN A 54 -42.66 -4.75 5.56
N ARG A 55 -43.54 -3.84 5.14
CA ARG A 55 -43.52 -2.43 5.58
C ARG A 55 -43.69 -2.33 7.10
N SER A 56 -44.65 -3.04 7.68
CA SER A 56 -44.86 -3.07 9.14
C SER A 56 -43.66 -3.63 9.91
N LEU A 57 -43.06 -4.73 9.43
CA LEU A 57 -41.85 -5.29 10.02
C LEU A 57 -40.68 -4.32 9.95
N GLY A 58 -40.54 -3.56 8.86
CA GLY A 58 -39.55 -2.49 8.74
C GLY A 58 -39.68 -1.43 9.85
N ILE A 59 -40.91 -1.05 10.19
CA ILE A 59 -41.19 -0.10 11.29
C ILE A 59 -40.80 -0.71 12.65
N PHE A 60 -41.20 -1.95 12.94
CA PHE A 60 -40.84 -2.61 14.20
C PHE A 60 -39.33 -2.78 14.35
N ASN A 61 -38.64 -3.21 13.28
CA ASN A 61 -37.18 -3.32 13.27
C ASN A 61 -36.50 -1.96 13.49
N ALA A 62 -37.04 -0.88 12.92
CA ALA A 62 -36.53 0.46 13.16
C ALA A 62 -36.71 0.89 14.64
N ILE A 63 -37.84 0.56 15.27
CA ILE A 63 -38.12 0.85 16.70
C ILE A 63 -37.23 0.03 17.63
N LEU A 64 -37.07 -1.25 17.33
CA LEU A 64 -36.26 -2.18 18.13
C LEU A 64 -34.76 -2.07 17.84
N SER A 65 -34.35 -1.22 16.90
CA SER A 65 -32.95 -1.06 16.51
C SER A 65 -32.07 -0.70 17.71
N PRO A 66 -30.98 -1.46 17.97
CA PRO A 66 -30.01 -1.13 19.00
C PRO A 66 -29.43 0.29 18.87
N ALA A 67 -29.37 0.83 17.65
CA ALA A 67 -28.89 2.17 17.37
C ALA A 67 -29.70 3.27 18.07
N ARG A 68 -30.95 3.01 18.48
CA ARG A 68 -31.77 3.95 19.27
C ARG A 68 -31.40 4.00 20.75
N ARG A 69 -30.68 3.00 21.27
CA ARG A 69 -30.24 2.94 22.67
C ARG A 69 -28.85 3.53 22.89
N LEU A 70 -28.13 3.79 21.79
CA LEU A 70 -26.79 4.39 21.86
C LEU A 70 -26.90 5.88 22.18
N LEU A 71 -26.20 6.30 23.23
CA LEU A 71 -26.07 7.71 23.56
C LEU A 71 -25.31 8.45 22.45
N PRO A 72 -25.61 9.75 22.22
CA PRO A 72 -24.90 10.56 21.24
C PRO A 72 -23.37 10.46 21.35
N ASP A 73 -22.80 10.46 22.56
CA ASP A 73 -21.34 10.40 22.73
C ASP A 73 -20.73 9.08 22.27
N ILE A 74 -21.42 7.96 22.50
CA ILE A 74 -20.98 6.66 21.99
C ILE A 74 -21.08 6.63 20.46
N LEU A 75 -22.11 7.23 19.88
CA LEU A 75 -22.21 7.38 18.42
C LEU A 75 -21.07 8.23 17.86
N ARG A 76 -20.66 9.32 18.54
CA ARG A 76 -19.52 10.15 18.12
C ARG A 76 -18.23 9.36 18.07
N GLU A 77 -17.96 8.55 19.09
CA GLU A 77 -16.75 7.74 19.14
C GLU A 77 -16.78 6.64 18.08
N ILE A 78 -17.92 5.98 17.90
CA ILE A 78 -18.11 5.01 16.80
C ILE A 78 -17.85 5.70 15.45
N PHE A 79 -18.43 6.88 15.20
CA PHE A 79 -18.28 7.62 13.95
C PHE A 79 -16.82 8.00 13.70
N TYR A 80 -16.09 8.41 14.73
CA TYR A 80 -14.66 8.69 14.65
C TYR A 80 -13.89 7.45 14.17
N HIS A 81 -14.19 6.27 14.71
CA HIS A 81 -13.58 5.02 14.27
C HIS A 81 -14.08 4.52 12.91
N CYS A 82 -15.23 4.99 12.41
CA CYS A 82 -15.71 4.66 11.07
C CYS A 82 -14.94 5.41 9.96
N VAL A 83 -14.26 6.52 10.28
CA VAL A 83 -13.39 7.24 9.33
C VAL A 83 -12.02 6.53 9.32
N VAL A 84 -12.01 5.29 8.82
CA VAL A 84 -10.83 4.40 8.82
C VAL A 84 -9.80 4.81 7.76
N GLN A 85 -10.21 5.50 6.70
CA GLN A 85 -9.30 5.91 5.63
C GLN A 85 -8.43 7.11 6.04
N PRO A 86 -7.17 7.19 5.57
CA PRO A 86 -6.28 8.30 5.88
C PRO A 86 -6.88 9.65 5.44
N TYR A 87 -7.60 9.67 4.32
CA TYR A 87 -8.33 10.84 3.83
C TYR A 87 -9.66 10.39 3.17
N PRO A 88 -10.83 10.66 3.77
CA PRO A 88 -12.11 10.31 3.15
C PRO A 88 -12.35 11.15 1.89
N ILE A 89 -12.95 10.54 0.87
CA ILE A 89 -13.41 11.26 -0.33
C ILE A 89 -14.81 11.84 -0.12
N LEU A 90 -15.19 12.85 -0.92
CA LEU A 90 -16.53 13.43 -0.96
C LEU A 90 -17.56 12.48 -1.61
N SER A 91 -17.73 11.29 -1.05
CA SER A 91 -18.66 10.29 -1.55
C SER A 91 -19.86 10.11 -0.61
N ALA A 92 -21.05 10.02 -1.19
CA ALA A 92 -22.29 9.70 -0.49
C ALA A 92 -22.26 8.36 0.25
N THR A 93 -21.43 7.42 -0.22
CA THR A 93 -21.36 6.04 0.27
C THR A 93 -20.26 5.82 1.30
N GLU A 94 -19.45 6.85 1.58
CA GLU A 94 -18.31 6.75 2.50
C GLU A 94 -18.51 7.60 3.75
N ALA A 95 -17.87 7.22 4.86
CA ALA A 95 -17.87 8.01 6.07
C ALA A 95 -17.00 9.26 5.89
N PRO A 96 -17.36 10.41 6.48
CA PRO A 96 -18.53 10.64 7.36
C PRO A 96 -19.88 10.82 6.64
N MET A 97 -19.93 11.00 5.31
CA MET A 97 -21.18 11.34 4.61
C MET A 97 -22.28 10.29 4.75
N VAL A 98 -21.96 9.00 4.66
CA VAL A 98 -22.94 7.92 4.83
C VAL A 98 -23.59 7.96 6.21
N LEU A 99 -22.85 8.38 7.25
CA LEU A 99 -23.36 8.50 8.61
C LEU A 99 -24.45 9.58 8.72
N THR A 100 -24.38 10.61 7.86
CA THR A 100 -25.40 11.67 7.77
C THR A 100 -26.70 11.21 7.09
N ARG A 101 -26.74 10.00 6.53
CA ARG A 101 -27.85 9.49 5.71
C ARG A 101 -28.64 8.35 6.35
N VAL A 102 -28.22 7.86 7.52
CA VAL A 102 -28.86 6.73 8.20
C VAL A 102 -30.21 7.11 8.84
N CYS A 103 -30.19 8.07 9.77
CA CYS A 103 -31.40 8.58 10.43
C CYS A 103 -31.21 10.03 10.90
N SER A 104 -32.26 10.67 11.40
CA SER A 104 -32.20 12.06 11.87
C SER A 104 -31.23 12.25 13.06
N LEU A 105 -31.22 11.32 14.01
CA LEU A 105 -30.29 11.33 15.14
C LEU A 105 -28.84 11.24 14.67
N TRP A 106 -28.53 10.26 13.82
CA TRP A 106 -27.17 10.07 13.31
C TRP A 106 -26.71 11.26 12.48
N ARG A 107 -27.60 11.83 11.67
CA ARG A 107 -27.35 13.10 10.97
C ARG A 107 -26.98 14.19 11.95
N SER A 108 -27.83 14.46 12.95
CA SER A 108 -27.55 15.51 13.95
C SER A 108 -26.21 15.29 14.66
N VAL A 109 -25.91 14.05 15.09
CA VAL A 109 -24.66 13.70 15.76
C VAL A 109 -23.46 13.88 14.82
N ALA A 110 -23.50 13.32 13.61
CA ALA A 110 -22.40 13.42 12.65
C ALA A 110 -22.12 14.88 12.25
N LEU A 111 -23.18 15.65 11.94
CA LEU A 111 -23.05 17.05 11.54
C LEU A 111 -22.52 17.94 12.68
N SER A 112 -22.76 17.57 13.95
CA SER A 112 -22.29 18.29 15.16
C SER A 112 -20.99 17.74 15.75
N SER A 113 -20.26 16.89 15.02
CA SER A 113 -19.04 16.24 15.51
C SER A 113 -17.81 16.69 14.72
N PRO A 114 -17.17 17.82 15.06
CA PRO A 114 -16.07 18.39 14.26
C PRO A 114 -14.92 17.43 13.95
N ARG A 115 -14.61 16.51 14.88
CA ARG A 115 -13.52 15.52 14.77
C ARG A 115 -13.60 14.63 13.52
N ILE A 116 -14.79 14.34 13.01
CA ILE A 116 -14.94 13.46 11.83
C ILE A 116 -14.79 14.21 10.50
N TRP A 117 -14.73 15.55 10.55
CA TRP A 117 -14.62 16.43 9.37
C TRP A 117 -13.22 17.03 9.20
N THR A 118 -12.24 16.63 10.02
CA THR A 118 -10.89 17.20 10.00
C THR A 118 -10.02 16.68 8.87
N ARG A 119 -10.43 15.60 8.19
CA ARG A 119 -9.69 14.96 7.11
C ARG A 119 -10.49 15.00 5.81
N LEU A 120 -9.82 15.24 4.69
CA LEU A 120 -10.47 15.31 3.39
C LEU A 120 -9.51 15.06 2.23
N HIS A 121 -9.90 14.20 1.27
CA HIS A 121 -9.26 14.08 -0.04
C HIS A 121 -10.07 14.84 -1.11
N ILE A 122 -9.39 15.66 -1.89
CA ILE A 122 -9.97 16.54 -2.92
C ILE A 122 -9.33 16.23 -4.27
N PRO A 123 -10.00 15.44 -5.14
CA PRO A 123 -9.53 15.22 -6.50
C PRO A 123 -9.89 16.40 -7.40
N ILE A 124 -8.92 16.92 -8.13
CA ILE A 124 -9.08 17.91 -9.20
C ILE A 124 -9.42 17.12 -10.49
N PRO A 125 -10.33 17.59 -11.36
CA PRO A 125 -10.74 16.85 -12.56
C PRO A 125 -9.67 16.82 -13.67
N GLY A 126 -8.62 17.64 -13.53
CA GLY A 126 -7.53 17.80 -14.50
C GLY A 126 -7.86 18.82 -15.59
N ASP A 127 -7.00 18.86 -16.61
CA ASP A 127 -7.19 19.70 -17.79
C ASP A 127 -8.38 19.18 -18.62
N PRO A 128 -9.41 20.00 -18.90
CA PRO A 128 -10.57 19.64 -19.72
C PRO A 128 -10.21 19.17 -21.13
N GLN A 129 -9.04 19.54 -21.65
CA GLN A 129 -8.58 19.20 -22.99
C GLN A 129 -8.05 17.76 -23.07
N PHE A 130 -7.40 17.27 -22.02
CA PHE A 130 -6.59 16.05 -22.03
C PHE A 130 -7.01 14.98 -21.00
N SER A 131 -7.90 15.30 -20.06
CA SER A 131 -8.34 14.34 -19.03
C SER A 131 -9.10 13.17 -19.66
N SER A 132 -8.43 12.00 -19.70
CA SER A 132 -8.90 10.73 -20.26
C SER A 132 -10.14 10.15 -19.56
N ARG A 133 -10.55 10.72 -18.42
CA ARG A 133 -11.69 10.26 -17.61
C ARG A 133 -13.05 10.67 -18.18
N VAL A 134 -13.09 11.52 -19.21
CA VAL A 134 -14.32 11.93 -19.89
C VAL A 134 -14.25 11.46 -21.34
N ASN A 135 -15.28 10.74 -21.81
CA ASN A 135 -15.37 10.27 -23.19
C ASN A 135 -15.04 11.42 -24.17
N ASN A 136 -14.05 11.16 -25.04
CA ASN A 136 -13.57 12.11 -26.06
C ASN A 136 -14.62 12.47 -27.12
N ASP A 137 -15.81 11.85 -27.09
CA ASP A 137 -16.91 12.11 -28.03
C ASP A 137 -17.56 13.50 -27.88
N ARG A 138 -17.20 14.28 -26.85
CA ARG A 138 -17.77 15.62 -26.58
C ARG A 138 -16.78 16.73 -26.94
N GLY A 139 -17.26 17.75 -27.65
CA GLY A 139 -16.48 18.92 -28.03
C GLY A 139 -15.84 19.66 -26.84
N PRO A 140 -14.74 20.42 -27.06
CA PRO A 140 -13.94 21.04 -26.01
C PRO A 140 -14.72 22.01 -25.12
N GLU A 141 -15.67 22.78 -25.64
CA GLU A 141 -16.44 23.77 -24.87
C GLU A 141 -17.35 23.10 -23.82
N LEU A 142 -18.02 22.01 -24.21
CA LEU A 142 -18.87 21.22 -23.31
C LEU A 142 -18.05 20.59 -22.18
N ARG A 143 -16.80 20.16 -22.47
CA ARG A 143 -15.89 19.63 -21.44
C ARG A 143 -15.49 20.71 -20.43
N HIS A 144 -15.10 21.89 -20.88
CA HIS A 144 -14.79 23.01 -19.99
C HIS A 144 -15.97 23.38 -19.09
N GLN A 145 -17.18 23.46 -19.65
CA GLN A 145 -18.38 23.75 -18.86
C GLN A 145 -18.66 22.67 -17.81
N MET A 146 -18.51 21.39 -18.16
CA MET A 146 -18.69 20.28 -17.22
C MET A 146 -17.65 20.31 -16.10
N PHE A 147 -16.39 20.60 -16.42
CA PHE A 147 -15.30 20.66 -15.45
C PHE A 147 -15.48 21.82 -14.48
N SER A 148 -15.80 23.01 -15.01
CA SER A 148 -16.11 24.19 -14.21
C SER A 148 -17.27 23.93 -13.24
N LYS A 149 -18.41 23.43 -13.74
CA LYS A 149 -19.57 23.08 -12.90
C LYS A 149 -19.24 22.01 -11.85
N THR A 150 -18.42 21.02 -12.22
CA THR A 150 -17.95 19.98 -11.28
C THR A 150 -17.08 20.60 -10.19
N MET A 151 -16.21 21.54 -10.55
CA MET A 151 -15.35 22.22 -9.59
C MET A 151 -16.13 23.14 -8.66
N GLU A 152 -17.13 23.88 -9.17
CA GLU A 152 -18.02 24.72 -8.34
C GLU A 152 -18.73 23.90 -7.26
N LEU A 153 -19.37 22.78 -7.65
CA LEU A 153 -20.04 21.88 -6.72
C LEU A 153 -19.06 21.30 -5.68
N ARG A 154 -17.84 20.96 -6.13
CA ARG A 154 -16.77 20.47 -5.25
C ARG A 154 -16.35 21.55 -4.26
N CYS A 155 -16.14 22.79 -4.70
CA CYS A 155 -15.79 23.91 -3.83
C CYS A 155 -16.86 24.14 -2.76
N GLN A 156 -18.14 24.09 -3.13
CA GLN A 156 -19.23 24.20 -2.16
C GLN A 156 -19.18 23.08 -1.12
N ALA A 157 -18.99 21.84 -1.55
CA ALA A 157 -18.88 20.68 -0.65
C ALA A 157 -17.64 20.77 0.26
N VAL A 158 -16.49 21.17 -0.27
CA VAL A 158 -15.25 21.38 0.48
C VAL A 158 -15.44 22.47 1.54
N LYS A 159 -16.02 23.62 1.16
CA LYS A 159 -16.27 24.73 2.08
C LYS A 159 -17.14 24.30 3.27
N GLU A 160 -18.22 23.57 2.99
CA GLU A 160 -19.12 23.05 4.02
C GLU A 160 -18.42 22.01 4.90
N TRP A 161 -17.64 21.11 4.30
CA TRP A 161 -16.86 20.09 5.03
C TRP A 161 -15.86 20.72 5.99
N LEU A 162 -15.04 21.64 5.49
CA LEU A 162 -14.02 22.31 6.29
C LEU A 162 -14.67 23.24 7.32
N GLY A 163 -15.82 23.85 7.03
CA GLY A 163 -16.61 24.61 8.01
C GLY A 163 -17.04 23.76 9.21
N ARG A 164 -17.44 22.50 8.99
CA ARG A 164 -17.88 21.57 10.05
C ARG A 164 -16.78 21.14 11.00
N SER A 165 -15.52 21.20 10.55
CA SER A 165 -14.35 20.83 11.36
C SER A 165 -14.06 21.82 12.51
N GLY A 166 -14.78 22.95 12.58
CA GLY A 166 -14.67 23.90 13.69
C GLY A 166 -13.32 24.62 13.69
N SER A 167 -12.56 24.50 14.77
CA SER A 167 -11.19 25.05 14.93
C SER A 167 -10.10 23.97 14.97
N LEU A 168 -10.46 22.70 14.73
CA LEU A 168 -9.53 21.59 14.87
C LEU A 168 -8.43 21.59 13.78
N PRO A 169 -7.26 20.99 14.03
CA PRO A 169 -6.24 20.82 12.99
C PRO A 169 -6.76 19.99 11.82
N LEU A 170 -6.39 20.39 10.61
CA LEU A 170 -6.84 19.78 9.35
C LEU A 170 -5.77 18.90 8.72
N SER A 171 -6.21 17.78 8.14
CA SER A 171 -5.39 16.90 7.31
C SER A 171 -5.99 16.88 5.90
N LEU A 172 -5.33 17.51 4.93
CA LEU A 172 -5.85 17.61 3.56
C LEU A 172 -5.00 16.80 2.59
N SER A 173 -5.67 16.17 1.61
CA SER A 173 -5.02 15.54 0.48
C SER A 173 -5.61 16.09 -0.83
N ILE A 174 -4.78 16.56 -1.76
CA ILE A 174 -5.21 17.09 -3.06
C ILE A 174 -4.53 16.30 -4.18
N SER A 175 -5.31 15.75 -5.10
CA SER A 175 -4.76 15.01 -6.25
C SER A 175 -5.18 15.64 -7.57
N TYR A 176 -4.25 15.68 -8.51
CA TYR A 176 -4.48 16.01 -9.91
C TYR A 176 -4.26 14.74 -10.73
N PRO A 177 -5.10 14.46 -11.75
CA PRO A 177 -5.00 13.22 -12.50
C PRO A 177 -3.67 13.09 -13.26
N PHE A 178 -3.09 11.91 -13.19
CA PHE A 178 -1.96 11.49 -14.02
C PHE A 178 -2.41 11.33 -15.48
N GLY A 179 -1.62 11.88 -16.42
CA GLY A 179 -1.92 11.79 -17.86
C GLY A 179 -1.51 13.00 -18.71
N TYR A 180 -0.78 13.96 -18.12
CA TYR A 180 -0.21 15.08 -18.87
C TYR A 180 1.04 14.62 -19.65
N GLU A 181 0.85 14.26 -20.92
CA GLU A 181 1.89 14.38 -21.94
C GLU A 181 1.40 15.44 -22.95
N PRO A 182 1.89 16.69 -22.87
CA PRO A 182 1.66 17.63 -23.94
C PRO A 182 2.40 17.05 -25.15
N SER A 183 1.66 16.76 -26.22
CA SER A 183 2.29 16.36 -27.46
C SER A 183 3.30 17.44 -27.87
N VAL A 184 4.53 17.00 -28.15
CA VAL A 184 5.63 17.85 -28.60
C VAL A 184 5.14 18.68 -29.79
N GLY A 185 5.05 20.00 -29.63
CA GLY A 185 4.59 20.94 -30.66
C GLY A 185 3.24 21.62 -30.41
N SER A 186 2.55 21.32 -29.32
CA SER A 186 1.35 22.06 -28.92
C SER A 186 1.74 23.31 -28.11
N ASN A 187 1.68 24.49 -28.73
CA ASN A 187 1.80 25.79 -28.07
C ASN A 187 0.55 26.09 -27.21
N VAL A 188 0.12 25.14 -26.37
CA VAL A 188 -1.09 25.30 -25.55
C VAL A 188 -0.69 25.99 -24.25
N VAL A 189 -1.25 27.19 -24.10
CA VAL A 189 -1.13 28.10 -22.96
C VAL A 189 -1.27 27.34 -21.65
N GLU A 190 -0.28 27.52 -20.77
CA GLU A 190 -0.10 26.90 -19.45
C GLU A 190 -1.18 27.26 -18.40
N ASP A 191 -2.31 27.83 -18.83
CA ASP A 191 -3.29 28.43 -17.91
C ASP A 191 -4.49 27.52 -17.65
N ASP A 192 -4.22 26.36 -17.03
CA ASP A 192 -5.28 25.59 -16.38
C ASP A 192 -5.82 26.37 -15.16
N GLU A 193 -6.86 27.17 -15.38
CA GLU A 193 -7.57 27.92 -14.33
C GLU A 193 -8.53 27.04 -13.51
N VAL A 194 -8.68 25.75 -13.83
CA VAL A 194 -9.68 24.88 -13.18
C VAL A 194 -9.38 24.66 -11.70
N ALA A 195 -8.11 24.77 -11.29
CA ALA A 195 -7.71 24.61 -9.88
C ALA A 195 -7.94 25.86 -9.01
N ASP A 196 -8.02 27.05 -9.61
CA ASP A 196 -8.10 28.33 -8.89
C ASP A 196 -9.30 28.45 -7.93
N PRO A 197 -10.53 28.07 -8.33
CA PRO A 197 -11.68 28.15 -7.42
C PRO A 197 -11.47 27.33 -6.16
N LEU A 198 -10.77 26.18 -6.28
CA LEU A 198 -10.47 25.32 -5.14
C LEU A 198 -9.46 25.97 -4.21
N PHE A 199 -8.36 26.52 -4.73
CA PHE A 199 -7.34 27.19 -3.92
C PHE A 199 -7.91 28.39 -3.16
N ARG A 200 -8.76 29.20 -3.81
CA ARG A 200 -9.51 30.27 -3.15
C ARG A 200 -10.44 29.76 -2.04
N THR A 201 -11.04 28.58 -2.24
CA THR A 201 -11.95 27.96 -1.27
C THR A 201 -11.23 27.43 -0.03
N ILE A 202 -10.04 26.84 -0.19
CA ILE A 202 -9.30 26.23 0.92
C ILE A 202 -8.40 27.21 1.66
N ARG A 203 -7.98 28.31 1.01
CA ARG A 203 -7.12 29.35 1.58
C ARG A 203 -7.55 29.84 2.98
N PRO A 204 -8.84 30.13 3.27
CA PRO A 204 -9.26 30.60 4.58
C PRO A 204 -9.00 29.61 5.73
N PHE A 205 -8.77 28.33 5.41
CA PHE A 205 -8.55 27.26 6.38
C PHE A 205 -7.05 26.91 6.55
N ALA A 206 -6.16 27.55 5.77
CA ALA A 206 -4.73 27.23 5.70
C ALA A 206 -4.01 27.28 7.07
N SER A 207 -4.39 28.22 7.95
CA SER A 207 -3.79 28.38 9.29
C SER A 207 -3.98 27.20 10.22
N ARG A 208 -4.86 26.26 9.86
CA ARG A 208 -5.17 25.07 10.64
C ARG A 208 -4.61 23.80 10.01
N TRP A 209 -3.96 23.88 8.86
CA TRP A 209 -3.41 22.69 8.20
C TRP A 209 -2.28 22.13 9.04
N ARG A 210 -2.36 20.85 9.37
CA ARG A 210 -1.32 20.12 10.10
C ARG A 210 -0.65 19.07 9.22
N ASP A 211 -1.47 18.37 8.43
CA ASP A 211 -1.01 17.32 7.52
C ASP A 211 -1.46 17.70 6.11
N PHE A 212 -0.54 17.81 5.17
CA PHE A 212 -0.87 18.18 3.79
C PHE A 212 -0.19 17.23 2.81
N ASN A 213 -1.02 16.51 2.05
CA ASN A 213 -0.59 15.62 0.99
C ASN A 213 -1.04 16.19 -0.36
N LEU A 214 -0.14 16.26 -1.33
CA LEU A 214 -0.49 16.65 -2.69
C LEU A 214 0.16 15.75 -3.73
N SER A 215 -0.54 15.59 -4.84
CA SER A 215 0.00 15.03 -6.08
C SER A 215 -0.50 15.86 -7.26
N MET A 216 0.39 16.60 -7.92
CA MET A 216 0.02 17.48 -9.04
C MET A 216 1.22 17.88 -9.90
N PRO A 217 0.99 18.39 -11.13
CA PRO A 217 2.03 19.02 -11.92
C PRO A 217 2.64 20.26 -11.22
N PHE A 218 3.90 20.55 -11.51
CA PHE A 218 4.63 21.67 -10.89
C PHE A 218 3.96 23.04 -11.13
N HIS A 219 3.49 23.31 -12.35
CA HIS A 219 2.82 24.58 -12.65
C HIS A 219 1.54 24.80 -11.81
N ILE A 220 0.79 23.72 -11.49
CA ILE A 220 -0.38 23.79 -10.60
C ILE A 220 0.06 24.02 -9.15
N TYR A 221 1.16 23.40 -8.72
CA TYR A 221 1.74 23.64 -7.41
C TYR A 221 2.19 25.11 -7.24
N GLN A 222 2.81 25.70 -8.25
CA GLN A 222 3.19 27.12 -8.22
C GLN A 222 1.96 28.04 -8.07
N LYS A 223 0.85 27.71 -8.75
CA LYS A 223 -0.44 28.41 -8.54
C LYS A 223 -0.94 28.28 -7.10
N LEU A 224 -0.76 27.11 -6.47
CA LEU A 224 -1.12 26.90 -5.07
C LEU A 224 -0.27 27.79 -4.13
N GLU A 225 1.06 27.79 -4.28
CA GLU A 225 1.95 28.62 -3.44
C GLU A 225 1.66 30.11 -3.59
N THR A 226 1.40 30.59 -4.82
CA THR A 226 1.07 32.00 -5.05
C THR A 226 -0.26 32.43 -4.44
N GLN A 227 -1.25 31.54 -4.38
CA GLN A 227 -2.56 31.82 -3.80
C GLN A 227 -2.64 31.59 -2.29
N ILE A 228 -1.78 30.74 -1.74
CA ILE A 228 -1.72 30.39 -0.31
C ILE A 228 -0.33 30.74 0.24
N PRO A 229 -0.15 31.98 0.74
CA PRO A 229 1.10 32.40 1.35
C PRO A 229 1.53 31.49 2.50
N LEU A 230 2.83 31.25 2.61
CA LEU A 230 3.46 30.42 3.65
C LEU A 230 3.14 30.87 5.07
N ASP A 231 2.97 32.18 5.28
CA ASP A 231 2.57 32.76 6.57
C ASP A 231 1.23 32.21 7.07
N ASN A 232 0.38 31.75 6.15
CA ASN A 232 -0.88 31.11 6.50
C ASN A 232 -0.71 29.64 6.89
N LEU A 233 0.46 29.02 6.75
CA LEU A 233 0.69 27.59 7.01
C LEU A 233 1.38 27.35 8.37
N SER A 234 1.03 28.13 9.39
CA SER A 234 1.70 28.15 10.69
C SER A 234 1.55 26.88 11.54
N MET A 235 0.60 26.00 11.22
CA MET A 235 0.37 24.72 11.92
C MET A 235 0.90 23.51 11.14
N LEU A 236 1.46 23.72 9.94
CA LEU A 236 1.81 22.62 9.05
C LEU A 236 3.06 21.91 9.56
N ARG A 237 2.89 20.62 9.91
CA ARG A 237 3.95 19.77 10.47
C ARG A 237 4.37 18.67 9.51
N HIS A 238 3.41 18.14 8.75
CA HIS A 238 3.66 17.02 7.84
C HIS A 238 3.31 17.42 6.40
N PHE A 239 4.31 17.38 5.52
CA PHE A 239 4.12 17.61 4.10
C PHE A 239 4.48 16.37 3.28
N THR A 240 3.61 15.98 2.38
CA THR A 240 3.86 14.95 1.36
C THR A 240 3.55 15.51 -0.02
N GLY A 241 4.54 15.62 -0.89
CA GLY A 241 4.39 16.18 -2.23
C GLY A 241 4.86 15.23 -3.32
N ILE A 242 3.97 14.86 -4.24
CA ILE A 242 4.32 14.19 -5.49
C ILE A 242 4.16 15.23 -6.61
N ILE A 243 5.28 15.81 -7.02
CA ILE A 243 5.30 16.95 -7.94
C ILE A 243 5.89 16.50 -9.26
N HIS A 244 5.05 16.48 -10.29
CA HIS A 244 5.43 16.07 -11.63
C HIS A 244 5.88 17.28 -12.45
N VAL A 245 7.06 17.18 -13.04
CA VAL A 245 7.60 18.23 -13.90
C VAL A 245 7.57 17.71 -15.32
N HIS A 246 6.69 18.30 -16.13
CA HIS A 246 6.48 17.92 -17.51
C HIS A 246 6.75 19.16 -18.36
N SER A 247 7.99 19.37 -18.79
CA SER A 247 8.34 20.44 -19.74
C SER A 247 9.60 20.08 -20.52
N SER A 248 9.59 20.40 -21.81
CA SER A 248 10.78 20.42 -22.70
C SER A 248 11.72 21.59 -22.39
N THR A 249 11.23 22.62 -21.70
CA THR A 249 11.99 23.73 -21.12
C THR A 249 12.09 23.51 -19.61
N GLN A 250 13.00 22.63 -19.21
CA GLN A 250 13.24 22.35 -17.79
C GLN A 250 13.72 23.62 -17.08
N PRO A 251 13.00 24.17 -16.08
CA PRO A 251 13.64 25.11 -15.16
C PRO A 251 14.75 24.34 -14.44
N THR A 252 15.97 24.88 -14.47
CA THR A 252 17.13 24.30 -13.79
C THR A 252 16.95 24.23 -12.27
N LEU A 253 15.99 24.98 -11.71
CA LEU A 253 15.65 24.97 -10.30
C LEU A 253 14.15 25.06 -10.07
N ILE A 254 13.65 24.25 -9.14
CA ILE A 254 12.27 24.31 -8.66
C ILE A 254 12.26 24.76 -7.18
N PRO A 255 11.87 26.01 -6.90
CA PRO A 255 11.66 26.46 -5.53
C PRO A 255 10.35 25.88 -4.97
N LEU A 256 10.45 25.16 -3.86
CA LEU A 256 9.39 24.66 -2.99
C LEU A 256 9.56 25.36 -1.65
N HIS A 257 8.97 26.54 -1.51
CA HIS A 257 9.14 27.36 -0.32
C HIS A 257 8.51 26.74 0.93
N ILE A 258 7.64 25.73 0.75
CA ILE A 258 7.05 24.96 1.85
C ILE A 258 8.12 24.28 2.74
N ILE A 259 9.31 23.98 2.20
CA ILE A 259 10.43 23.39 2.94
C ILE A 259 11.00 24.40 3.97
N GLU A 260 10.85 25.70 3.72
CA GLU A 260 11.38 26.77 4.58
C GLU A 260 10.46 27.07 5.79
N LEU A 261 9.32 26.38 5.89
CA LEU A 261 8.36 26.59 6.96
C LEU A 261 8.92 26.23 8.34
N PRO A 262 8.76 27.11 9.34
CA PRO A 262 9.32 26.88 10.67
C PRO A 262 8.61 25.82 11.51
N SER A 263 7.38 25.44 11.14
CA SER A 263 6.61 24.42 11.83
C SER A 263 6.78 23.02 11.24
N LEU A 264 7.49 22.87 10.12
CA LEU A 264 7.58 21.62 9.39
C LEU A 264 8.51 20.64 10.12
N GLU A 265 7.98 19.47 10.45
CA GLU A 265 8.66 18.39 11.18
C GLU A 265 8.98 17.23 10.22
N THR A 266 8.07 16.90 9.31
CA THR A 266 8.22 15.76 8.39
C THR A 266 8.04 16.18 6.94
N LEU A 267 8.94 15.72 6.07
CA LEU A 267 8.96 16.02 4.65
C LEU A 267 9.03 14.71 3.84
N SER A 268 8.05 14.49 2.96
CA SER A 268 8.05 13.38 2.00
C SER A 268 7.89 13.91 0.58
N LEU A 269 8.90 13.79 -0.27
CA LEU A 269 8.86 14.33 -1.63
C LEU A 269 9.15 13.30 -2.72
N ASN A 270 8.41 13.42 -3.82
CA ASN A 270 8.74 12.85 -5.12
C ASN A 270 8.79 14.00 -6.13
N CYS A 271 9.99 14.56 -6.32
CA CYS A 271 10.28 15.63 -7.28
C CYS A 271 11.75 15.51 -7.72
N LEU A 272 11.99 14.95 -8.91
CA LEU A 272 13.34 14.67 -9.41
C LEU A 272 14.18 15.95 -9.55
N GLN A 273 13.61 17.00 -10.13
CA GLN A 273 14.30 18.27 -10.39
C GLN A 273 14.73 19.00 -9.12
N LEU A 274 14.09 18.73 -7.98
CA LEU A 274 14.51 19.27 -6.68
C LEU A 274 15.61 18.42 -6.03
N THR A 275 15.48 17.10 -6.10
CA THR A 275 16.42 16.16 -5.45
C THR A 275 17.80 16.14 -6.09
N ILE A 276 17.94 16.69 -7.30
CA ILE A 276 19.24 16.91 -7.97
C ILE A 276 19.90 18.27 -7.66
N HIS A 277 19.21 19.18 -6.95
CA HIS A 277 19.69 20.55 -6.66
C HIS A 277 19.19 21.06 -5.29
N LEU A 278 19.59 20.42 -4.19
CA LEU A 278 19.14 20.80 -2.84
C LEU A 278 19.87 22.01 -2.25
N GLY A 279 21.03 22.37 -2.81
CA GLY A 279 21.92 23.42 -2.27
C GLY A 279 21.30 24.81 -2.08
N HIS A 280 20.10 25.06 -2.61
CA HIS A 280 19.37 26.31 -2.47
C HIS A 280 18.68 26.50 -1.10
N TYR A 281 18.31 25.43 -0.38
CA TYR A 281 17.59 25.52 0.89
C TYR A 281 18.53 25.56 2.10
N GLN A 282 19.41 26.56 2.15
CA GLN A 282 20.37 26.68 3.24
C GLN A 282 19.66 26.97 4.57
N ASN A 283 19.88 26.13 5.57
CA ASN A 283 19.35 26.19 6.94
C ASN A 283 17.88 25.78 7.14
N SER A 284 17.18 25.29 6.11
CA SER A 284 15.78 24.86 6.26
C SER A 284 15.65 23.44 6.84
N TRP A 285 16.72 22.65 6.82
CA TRP A 285 16.69 21.23 7.16
C TRP A 285 16.81 20.92 8.66
N ASN A 286 17.26 21.87 9.48
CA ASN A 286 17.61 21.65 10.89
C ASN A 286 16.41 21.33 11.82
N ARG A 287 15.20 21.64 11.36
CA ARG A 287 13.94 21.40 12.07
C ARG A 287 13.32 20.04 11.75
N LEU A 288 13.72 19.43 10.62
CA LEU A 288 13.11 18.20 10.15
C LEU A 288 13.59 17.01 10.98
N THR A 289 12.64 16.19 11.40
CA THR A 289 12.86 14.94 12.12
C THR A 289 12.71 13.73 11.20
N ASP A 290 11.91 13.86 10.14
CA ASP A 290 11.58 12.75 9.24
C ASP A 290 11.68 13.23 7.79
N ILE A 291 12.59 12.63 7.01
CA ILE A 291 12.80 12.97 5.61
C ILE A 291 12.62 11.73 4.74
N ARG A 292 11.73 11.82 3.75
CA ARG A 292 11.54 10.81 2.71
C ARG A 292 11.71 11.41 1.32
N PHE A 293 12.63 10.88 0.53
CA PHE A 293 12.74 11.17 -0.90
C PHE A 293 12.48 9.92 -1.72
N MET A 294 11.36 9.93 -2.44
CA MET A 294 10.98 8.87 -3.38
C MET A 294 11.74 9.01 -4.72
N SER A 295 12.12 10.25 -5.07
CA SER A 295 13.00 10.52 -6.20
C SER A 295 14.46 10.30 -5.81
N PRO A 296 15.31 9.87 -6.75
CA PRO A 296 16.74 9.71 -6.51
C PRO A 296 17.43 11.02 -6.10
N ILE A 297 18.35 10.98 -5.13
CA ILE A 297 19.22 12.08 -4.67
C ILE A 297 20.69 11.80 -4.99
N THR A 298 21.47 12.84 -5.26
CA THR A 298 22.92 12.74 -5.47
C THR A 298 23.69 12.65 -4.14
N ASP A 299 24.88 12.04 -4.14
CA ASP A 299 25.72 11.94 -2.93
C ASP A 299 26.12 13.32 -2.36
N THR A 300 26.39 14.29 -3.24
CA THR A 300 26.81 15.64 -2.84
C THR A 300 25.67 16.41 -2.17
N ASP A 301 24.47 16.38 -2.74
CA ASP A 301 23.28 17.01 -2.17
C ASP A 301 22.85 16.32 -0.87
N LEU A 302 22.94 14.98 -0.82
CA LEU A 302 22.64 14.21 0.39
C LEU A 302 23.53 14.63 1.55
N LEU A 303 24.86 14.63 1.39
CA LEU A 303 25.77 15.03 2.46
C LEU A 303 25.60 16.50 2.84
N GLY A 304 25.42 17.38 1.85
CA GLY A 304 25.16 18.80 2.08
C GLY A 304 23.90 19.04 2.91
N MET A 305 22.85 18.27 2.68
CA MET A 305 21.60 18.29 3.44
C MET A 305 21.80 17.68 4.85
N LEU A 306 22.35 16.48 4.97
CA LEU A 306 22.47 15.76 6.25
C LEU A 306 23.29 16.53 7.29
N ARG A 307 24.29 17.31 6.86
CA ARG A 307 25.07 18.22 7.73
C ARG A 307 24.21 19.27 8.43
N GLN A 308 23.06 19.59 7.86
CA GLN A 308 22.12 20.57 8.37
C GLN A 308 20.98 19.91 9.17
N CYS A 309 20.95 18.59 9.34
CA CYS A 309 19.87 17.83 9.99
C CYS A 309 20.29 17.18 11.33
N PRO A 310 20.67 17.93 12.38
CA PRO A 310 21.16 17.33 13.63
C PRO A 310 20.09 16.54 14.40
N ASN A 311 18.80 16.85 14.20
CA ASN A 311 17.67 16.26 14.93
C ASN A 311 16.94 15.18 14.12
N LEU A 312 17.55 14.67 13.05
CA LEU A 312 16.93 13.68 12.17
C LEU A 312 16.73 12.35 12.92
N ILE A 313 15.51 11.83 12.90
CA ILE A 313 15.09 10.57 13.53
C ILE A 313 14.87 9.50 12.46
N THR A 314 14.23 9.85 11.35
CA THR A 314 13.97 8.93 10.23
C THR A 314 14.46 9.49 8.90
N LEU A 315 15.13 8.66 8.12
CA LEU A 315 15.60 8.97 6.78
C LEU A 315 15.21 7.85 5.83
N ASP A 316 14.55 8.19 4.72
CA ASP A 316 14.12 7.25 3.68
C ASP A 316 14.49 7.83 2.32
N VAL A 317 15.59 7.36 1.74
CA VAL A 317 16.16 7.97 0.53
C VAL A 317 16.46 6.94 -0.54
N ASN A 318 16.20 7.34 -1.77
CA ASN A 318 16.69 6.67 -2.96
C ASN A 318 17.96 7.39 -3.43
N ILE A 319 19.11 6.73 -3.43
CA ILE A 319 20.38 7.30 -3.91
C ILE A 319 20.58 6.92 -5.37
N GLN A 320 20.87 7.93 -6.19
CA GLN A 320 21.07 7.80 -7.62
C GLN A 320 22.51 7.41 -7.97
N SER A 321 22.69 6.42 -8.86
CA SER A 321 23.97 6.08 -9.51
C SER A 321 24.27 6.98 -10.72
N PRO A 322 25.54 7.15 -11.12
CA PRO A 322 26.05 8.13 -12.11
C PRO A 322 25.57 8.03 -13.57
N TRP A 323 24.48 7.32 -13.88
CA TRP A 323 23.92 7.25 -15.23
C TRP A 323 23.35 8.60 -15.72
N PHE A 324 23.17 9.55 -14.81
CA PHE A 324 22.98 10.95 -15.14
C PHE A 324 24.29 11.70 -14.86
N ASN A 325 24.98 12.10 -15.94
CA ASN A 325 26.11 13.03 -15.88
C ASN A 325 25.61 14.43 -15.44
N SER A 326 25.33 14.61 -14.16
CA SER A 326 25.39 15.95 -13.57
C SER A 326 26.87 16.29 -13.40
N GLY A 327 27.38 17.24 -14.18
CA GLY A 327 28.80 17.60 -14.16
C GLY A 327 29.36 17.84 -12.75
N ASP A 328 30.49 17.18 -12.49
CA ASP A 328 31.59 17.54 -11.61
C ASP A 328 31.30 18.27 -10.28
N ARG A 329 31.06 17.50 -9.21
CA ARG A 329 31.63 17.75 -7.86
C ARG A 329 31.81 16.42 -7.14
N GLU A 330 33.03 16.11 -6.70
CA GLU A 330 33.24 15.02 -5.74
C GLU A 330 32.53 15.37 -4.42
N PRO A 331 31.85 14.39 -3.78
CA PRO A 331 31.25 14.62 -2.48
C PRO A 331 32.31 14.98 -1.44
N ASP A 332 32.05 15.99 -0.63
CA ASP A 332 32.87 16.27 0.54
C ASP A 332 32.60 15.19 1.58
N LEU A 333 33.56 14.27 1.75
CA LEU A 333 33.45 13.09 2.61
C LEU A 333 33.70 13.39 4.10
N ALA A 334 33.66 14.66 4.54
CA ALA A 334 33.72 14.97 5.96
C ALA A 334 32.56 14.31 6.72
N THR A 335 32.89 13.67 7.85
CA THR A 335 31.96 12.88 8.65
C THR A 335 30.76 13.69 9.11
N VAL A 336 29.57 13.15 8.88
CA VAL A 336 28.28 13.72 9.31
C VAL A 336 27.79 12.96 10.51
N LEU A 337 27.57 13.65 11.63
CA LEU A 337 27.05 13.06 12.87
C LEU A 337 25.53 13.17 12.91
N LEU A 338 24.83 12.04 12.99
CA LEU A 338 23.38 11.94 13.14
C LEU A 338 23.05 11.20 14.45
N PRO A 339 23.18 11.85 15.61
CA PRO A 339 23.10 11.18 16.91
C PRO A 339 21.70 10.67 17.26
N HIS A 340 20.65 11.22 16.64
CA HIS A 340 19.25 10.89 16.91
C HIS A 340 18.61 9.99 15.84
N LEU A 341 19.35 9.59 14.81
CA LEU A 341 18.80 8.78 13.72
C LEU A 341 18.49 7.36 14.22
N GLU A 342 17.21 7.01 14.27
CA GLU A 342 16.74 5.70 14.73
C GLU A 342 16.33 4.79 13.56
N SER A 343 15.88 5.34 12.44
CA SER A 343 15.42 4.57 11.28
C SER A 343 16.04 5.08 9.98
N LEU A 344 16.76 4.22 9.27
CA LEU A 344 17.35 4.50 7.97
C LEU A 344 16.81 3.50 6.94
N LYS A 345 16.19 4.02 5.88
CA LYS A 345 15.79 3.28 4.70
C LYS A 345 16.57 3.80 3.51
N LEU A 346 17.32 2.92 2.88
CA LEU A 346 18.23 3.24 1.80
C LEU A 346 17.88 2.37 0.59
N HIS A 347 17.64 3.03 -0.54
CA HIS A 347 17.48 2.39 -1.83
C HIS A 347 18.60 2.88 -2.76
N GLU A 348 19.56 2.03 -3.12
CA GLU A 348 20.64 2.40 -4.04
C GLU A 348 20.28 1.94 -5.45
N THR A 349 20.07 2.87 -6.38
CA THR A 349 19.75 2.55 -7.78
C THR A 349 20.99 2.65 -8.65
N GLY A 350 21.78 1.58 -8.71
CA GLY A 350 23.07 1.49 -9.42
C GLY A 350 24.25 1.44 -8.45
N SER A 351 25.35 2.19 -8.64
CA SER A 351 26.61 2.18 -7.83
C SER A 351 26.40 2.36 -6.32
N PRO A 352 27.24 1.72 -5.47
CA PRO A 352 27.19 1.99 -4.04
C PRO A 352 27.50 3.47 -3.80
N SER A 353 26.78 4.08 -2.88
CA SER A 353 26.92 5.50 -2.55
C SER A 353 28.30 5.77 -1.93
N GLN A 354 28.96 6.85 -2.36
CA GLN A 354 30.17 7.34 -1.71
C GLN A 354 29.85 8.16 -0.45
N ALA A 355 28.61 8.62 -0.29
CA ALA A 355 28.17 9.40 0.86
C ALA A 355 28.01 8.58 2.13
N ILE A 356 27.50 7.34 2.02
CA ILE A 356 27.16 6.51 3.19
C ILE A 356 28.33 6.28 4.16
N PRO A 357 29.57 6.00 3.71
CA PRO A 357 30.71 5.86 4.61
C PRO A 357 31.02 7.09 5.47
N ALA A 358 30.52 8.28 5.11
CA ALA A 358 30.68 9.49 5.91
C ALA A 358 29.58 9.69 6.96
N VAL A 359 28.50 8.89 6.98
CA VAL A 359 27.30 9.13 7.80
C VAL A 359 27.33 8.37 9.12
N ASN A 360 27.80 8.98 10.20
CA ASN A 360 27.80 8.36 11.53
C ASN A 360 26.45 8.47 12.26
N ALA A 361 25.73 7.34 12.31
CA ALA A 361 24.45 7.17 13.02
C ALA A 361 24.54 6.07 14.10
N PRO A 362 25.03 6.39 15.32
CA PRO A 362 25.29 5.40 16.37
C PRO A 362 24.02 4.91 17.10
N SER A 363 22.89 5.61 16.95
CA SER A 363 21.62 5.29 17.61
C SER A 363 20.64 4.53 16.72
N LEU A 364 21.11 4.05 15.56
CA LEU A 364 20.26 3.44 14.54
C LEU A 364 19.68 2.11 15.03
N LYS A 365 18.35 2.00 15.04
CA LYS A 365 17.60 0.81 15.47
C LYS A 365 17.03 0.03 14.29
N LEU A 366 16.59 0.72 13.24
CA LEU A 366 16.03 0.11 12.03
C LEU A 366 16.89 0.48 10.82
N LEU A 367 17.39 -0.54 10.12
CA LEU A 367 18.05 -0.40 8.83
C LEU A 367 17.29 -1.19 7.77
N GLN A 368 16.79 -0.51 6.75
CA GLN A 368 16.23 -1.11 5.55
C GLN A 368 17.13 -0.77 4.37
N TYR A 369 17.64 -1.77 3.67
CA TYR A 369 18.53 -1.59 2.54
C TYR A 369 18.01 -2.37 1.31
N ARG A 370 17.89 -1.66 0.19
CA ARG A 370 17.46 -2.20 -1.10
C ARG A 370 18.46 -1.79 -2.17
N CYS A 371 18.87 -2.71 -3.03
CA CYS A 371 19.70 -2.42 -4.20
C CYS A 371 19.27 -3.37 -5.33
N PRO A 372 18.62 -2.96 -6.42
CA PRO A 372 18.22 -3.90 -7.47
C PRO A 372 19.44 -4.55 -8.14
N PRO A 373 19.31 -5.76 -8.71
CA PRO A 373 20.37 -6.40 -9.49
C PRO A 373 20.74 -5.50 -10.68
N ARG A 374 22.05 -5.34 -10.92
CA ARG A 374 22.55 -4.42 -11.95
C ARG A 374 22.76 -5.15 -13.25
N TYR A 375 22.16 -4.67 -14.34
CA TYR A 375 22.59 -5.05 -15.67
C TYR A 375 23.83 -4.22 -16.04
N SER A 376 24.94 -4.87 -16.37
CA SER A 376 26.08 -4.17 -16.97
C SER A 376 25.62 -3.49 -18.27
N ASN A 377 26.16 -2.31 -18.59
CA ASN A 377 26.06 -1.60 -19.88
C ASN A 377 24.77 -1.76 -20.71
N PHE A 378 23.98 -0.69 -20.82
CA PHE A 378 22.96 -0.52 -21.88
C PHE A 378 23.58 -0.34 -23.29
N ASP A 379 24.76 -0.90 -23.57
CA ASP A 379 25.21 -1.05 -24.96
C ASP A 379 24.50 -2.27 -25.53
N ALA A 380 23.58 -2.01 -26.46
CA ALA A 380 22.50 -2.89 -26.90
C ALA A 380 22.90 -4.21 -27.60
N ASN A 381 24.13 -4.72 -27.45
CA ASN A 381 24.68 -5.78 -28.30
C ASN A 381 25.28 -7.01 -27.59
N GLU A 382 25.23 -7.14 -26.25
CA GLU A 382 25.58 -8.41 -25.57
C GLU A 382 24.50 -8.88 -24.58
N PRO A 383 24.29 -10.21 -24.41
CA PRO A 383 23.39 -10.73 -23.40
C PRO A 383 23.96 -10.46 -22.00
N LEU A 384 23.30 -9.54 -21.28
CA LEU A 384 23.76 -8.97 -20.00
C LEU A 384 23.54 -9.95 -18.84
N ALA A 385 24.62 -10.48 -18.27
CA ALA A 385 24.56 -11.09 -16.95
C ALA A 385 24.54 -9.96 -15.89
N PRO A 386 23.66 -10.02 -14.87
CA PRO A 386 23.68 -9.03 -13.82
C PRO A 386 24.99 -9.10 -13.03
N THR A 387 25.65 -7.97 -12.83
CA THR A 387 26.84 -7.90 -11.97
C THR A 387 26.41 -7.58 -10.54
N LEU A 388 26.57 -8.56 -9.65
CA LEU A 388 26.34 -8.36 -8.21
C LEU A 388 27.57 -7.66 -7.64
N VAL A 389 27.37 -6.50 -7.01
CA VAL A 389 28.45 -5.69 -6.44
C VAL A 389 28.43 -5.83 -4.92
N ARG A 390 29.60 -5.83 -4.29
CA ARG A 390 29.72 -5.82 -2.83
C ARG A 390 28.97 -4.61 -2.25
N PRO A 391 28.05 -4.81 -1.29
CA PRO A 391 27.26 -3.72 -0.72
C PRO A 391 28.03 -2.99 0.39
N ASP A 392 29.10 -2.28 0.03
CA ASP A 392 29.97 -1.60 0.98
C ASP A 392 29.21 -0.62 1.91
N SER A 393 28.20 0.07 1.39
CA SER A 393 27.28 0.93 2.16
C SER A 393 26.58 0.16 3.29
N LEU A 394 26.08 -1.05 3.01
CA LEU A 394 25.39 -1.89 3.99
C LEU A 394 26.35 -2.37 5.07
N PHE A 395 27.55 -2.84 4.68
CA PHE A 395 28.58 -3.27 5.62
C PHE A 395 28.99 -2.17 6.58
N TRP A 396 29.22 -0.98 6.04
CA TRP A 396 29.56 0.19 6.81
C TRP A 396 28.47 0.53 7.83
N LEU A 397 27.20 0.57 7.39
CA LEU A 397 26.05 0.92 8.24
C LEU A 397 25.86 -0.08 9.38
N ILE A 398 25.88 -1.38 9.08
CA ILE A 398 25.75 -2.43 10.11
C ILE A 398 26.91 -2.33 11.11
N SER A 399 28.14 -2.10 10.63
CA SER A 399 29.31 -1.98 11.50
C SER A 399 29.22 -0.75 12.41
N ASN A 400 28.77 0.39 11.87
CA ASN A 400 28.65 1.64 12.62
C ASN A 400 27.53 1.60 13.67
N SER A 401 26.44 0.87 13.41
CA SER A 401 25.30 0.74 14.32
C SER A 401 25.19 -0.63 15.00
N ALA A 402 26.26 -1.42 15.01
CA ALA A 402 26.22 -2.82 15.44
C ALA A 402 25.67 -3.03 16.86
N ALA A 403 25.85 -2.05 17.75
CA ALA A 403 25.41 -2.11 19.15
C ALA A 403 23.93 -1.72 19.35
N SER A 404 23.35 -0.94 18.44
CA SER A 404 21.99 -0.39 18.58
C SER A 404 20.98 -1.00 17.62
N LEU A 405 21.43 -1.67 16.56
CA LEU A 405 20.58 -2.16 15.48
C LEU A 405 19.69 -3.32 15.95
N GLU A 406 18.38 -3.10 15.96
CA GLU A 406 17.37 -4.07 16.39
C GLU A 406 16.63 -4.71 15.20
N ILE A 407 16.42 -3.97 14.12
CA ILE A 407 15.64 -4.39 12.95
C ILE A 407 16.48 -4.24 11.69
N LEU A 408 16.68 -5.33 10.96
CA LEU A 408 17.38 -5.35 9.68
C LEU A 408 16.43 -5.85 8.57
N SER A 409 16.25 -5.03 7.54
CA SER A 409 15.49 -5.40 6.35
C SER A 409 16.38 -5.33 5.11
N ILE A 410 16.53 -6.45 4.43
CA ILE A 410 17.41 -6.59 3.25
C ILE A 410 16.72 -7.48 2.20
N ASP A 411 17.02 -7.25 0.92
CA ASP A 411 16.57 -8.15 -0.14
C ASP A 411 17.66 -9.21 -0.43
N PRO A 412 17.41 -10.51 -0.15
CA PRO A 412 18.34 -11.60 -0.46
C PRO A 412 18.84 -11.64 -1.89
N LEU A 413 17.96 -11.33 -2.84
CA LEU A 413 18.15 -11.63 -4.26
C LEU A 413 19.16 -10.69 -4.93
N THR A 414 19.63 -9.69 -4.18
CA THR A 414 20.46 -8.61 -4.67
C THR A 414 21.92 -8.76 -4.30
N PHE A 415 22.31 -9.81 -3.58
CA PHE A 415 23.66 -10.04 -3.10
C PHE A 415 24.18 -11.42 -3.49
N GLU A 416 25.52 -11.52 -3.59
CA GLU A 416 26.16 -12.83 -3.55
C GLU A 416 26.05 -13.44 -2.13
N PRO A 417 25.95 -14.77 -2.00
CA PRO A 417 25.76 -15.43 -0.70
C PRO A 417 26.84 -15.10 0.33
N GLU A 418 28.08 -14.89 -0.10
CA GLU A 418 29.21 -14.55 0.77
C GLU A 418 29.06 -13.17 1.43
N HIS A 419 28.62 -12.17 0.67
CA HIS A 419 28.42 -10.81 1.17
C HIS A 419 27.28 -10.73 2.17
N LEU A 420 26.19 -11.45 1.87
CA LEU A 420 25.08 -11.59 2.80
C LEU A 420 25.53 -12.25 4.11
N TRP A 421 26.31 -13.33 4.04
CA TRP A 421 26.78 -14.04 5.22
C TRP A 421 27.61 -13.13 6.13
N GLU A 422 28.52 -12.34 5.54
CA GLU A 422 29.31 -11.36 6.27
C GLU A 422 28.43 -10.28 6.93
N CYS A 423 27.38 -9.79 6.25
CA CYS A 423 26.43 -8.81 6.81
C CYS A 423 25.70 -9.37 8.04
N LEU A 424 25.17 -10.59 7.94
CA LEU A 424 24.43 -11.24 9.03
C LEU A 424 25.33 -11.58 10.23
N ARG A 425 26.63 -11.80 9.99
CA ARG A 425 27.61 -12.04 11.05
C ARG A 425 27.86 -10.78 11.89
N LEU A 426 27.83 -9.60 11.28
CA LEU A 426 28.04 -8.33 11.96
C LEU A 426 26.79 -7.87 12.75
N ALA A 427 25.60 -8.32 12.35
CA ALA A 427 24.30 -7.93 12.90
C ALA A 427 23.91 -8.67 14.20
N LEU A 428 24.81 -8.73 15.19
CA LEU A 428 24.66 -9.56 16.39
C LEU A 428 23.46 -9.20 17.29
N HIS A 429 23.06 -7.92 17.35
CA HIS A 429 22.00 -7.42 18.24
C HIS A 429 20.62 -7.35 17.56
N VAL A 430 20.52 -7.75 16.29
CA VAL A 430 19.25 -7.73 15.56
C VAL A 430 18.27 -8.73 16.17
N LYS A 431 17.09 -8.22 16.51
CA LYS A 431 15.93 -8.94 17.05
C LYS A 431 14.92 -9.29 15.97
N GLU A 432 14.82 -8.48 14.91
CA GLU A 432 13.90 -8.71 13.80
C GLU A 432 14.64 -8.64 12.45
N LEU A 433 14.53 -9.71 11.68
CA LEU A 433 15.05 -9.78 10.31
C LEU A 433 13.90 -9.86 9.31
N ILE A 434 13.91 -8.96 8.33
CA ILE A 434 12.96 -8.93 7.22
C ILE A 434 13.70 -9.16 5.92
N LEU A 435 13.51 -10.33 5.33
CA LEU A 435 14.05 -10.70 4.03
C LEU A 435 13.02 -10.39 2.94
N GLY A 436 13.41 -9.59 1.95
CA GLY A 436 12.59 -9.23 0.81
C GLY A 436 11.49 -8.20 1.10
N ASP A 437 11.00 -7.56 0.05
CA ASP A 437 10.08 -6.43 0.14
C ASP A 437 8.61 -6.83 0.13
N LYS A 438 7.81 -6.28 1.05
CA LYS A 438 6.35 -6.38 1.01
C LYS A 438 5.72 -5.46 -0.04
N ASP A 439 6.36 -4.33 -0.35
CA ASP A 439 5.81 -3.25 -1.18
C ASP A 439 5.95 -3.53 -2.69
N LEU A 440 6.87 -4.41 -3.10
CA LEU A 440 7.06 -4.83 -4.50
C LEU A 440 6.12 -5.97 -4.94
N PHE A 441 5.40 -6.61 -4.01
CA PHE A 441 4.47 -7.70 -4.31
C PHE A 441 2.98 -7.43 -3.97
N PRO A 442 2.38 -6.28 -4.31
CA PRO A 442 0.93 -6.20 -4.44
C PRO A 442 0.53 -6.82 -5.78
N LEU A 443 0.24 -8.12 -5.79
CA LEU A 443 -0.63 -8.79 -6.79
C LEU A 443 -0.49 -8.31 -8.25
N ALA A 444 0.67 -8.49 -8.87
CA ALA A 444 0.74 -8.67 -10.32
C ALA A 444 0.90 -10.17 -10.59
N PRO A 445 -0.02 -10.81 -11.35
CA PRO A 445 0.29 -12.12 -11.91
C PRO A 445 1.38 -11.90 -12.95
N LEU A 446 2.63 -12.16 -12.58
CA LEU A 446 3.68 -12.39 -13.54
C LEU A 446 3.33 -13.71 -14.24
N ASP A 447 2.62 -13.59 -15.36
CA ASP A 447 2.56 -14.61 -16.42
C ASP A 447 3.87 -14.63 -17.23
N PHE A 448 4.94 -13.98 -16.74
CA PHE A 448 6.27 -14.04 -17.32
C PHE A 448 7.12 -15.11 -16.63
N GLU A 449 7.32 -16.19 -17.39
CA GLU A 449 8.40 -17.17 -17.32
C GLU A 449 8.43 -18.11 -16.11
N GLU A 450 7.51 -19.09 -16.16
CA GLU A 450 7.57 -20.34 -15.39
C GLU A 450 8.77 -21.23 -15.81
N GLU A 451 9.44 -20.92 -16.93
CA GLU A 451 10.52 -21.76 -17.51
C GLU A 451 11.95 -21.36 -17.13
N ILE A 452 12.24 -20.13 -16.68
CA ILE A 452 13.64 -19.73 -16.41
C ILE A 452 14.07 -19.93 -14.94
N LEU A 453 13.12 -19.93 -13.99
CA LEU A 453 13.44 -20.05 -12.56
C LEU A 453 13.41 -21.48 -12.00
N SER A 454 13.03 -22.48 -12.81
CA SER A 454 12.93 -23.88 -12.37
C SER A 454 14.24 -24.67 -12.47
N GLU A 455 15.24 -24.19 -13.23
CA GLU A 455 16.49 -24.94 -13.49
C GLU A 455 17.77 -24.34 -12.86
N THR A 456 17.69 -23.22 -12.13
CA THR A 456 18.87 -22.59 -11.49
C THR A 456 18.65 -22.25 -10.01
N CYS A 457 18.06 -23.13 -9.21
CA CYS A 457 17.93 -22.89 -7.77
C CYS A 457 19.16 -23.40 -7.01
N GLY A 458 20.07 -22.48 -6.66
CA GLY A 458 21.07 -22.68 -5.61
C GLY A 458 20.43 -22.90 -4.22
N PRO A 459 21.24 -23.17 -3.18
CA PRO A 459 20.75 -23.37 -1.81
C PRO A 459 19.92 -22.17 -1.33
N SER A 460 18.83 -22.43 -0.61
CA SER A 460 17.98 -21.36 -0.10
C SER A 460 18.73 -20.53 0.93
N ILE A 461 18.64 -19.20 0.85
CA ILE A 461 19.20 -18.27 1.85
C ILE A 461 18.83 -18.65 3.29
N LEU A 462 17.66 -19.24 3.51
CA LEU A 462 17.21 -19.61 4.85
C LEU A 462 18.05 -20.74 5.47
N GLU A 463 18.74 -21.55 4.68
CA GLU A 463 19.62 -22.63 5.16
C GLU A 463 20.79 -22.10 5.99
N ILE A 464 21.21 -20.86 5.75
CA ILE A 464 22.25 -20.13 6.50
C ILE A 464 21.88 -19.98 7.99
N PHE A 465 20.59 -20.02 8.35
CA PHE A 465 20.16 -19.90 9.74
C PHE A 465 20.23 -21.20 10.55
N THR A 466 20.62 -22.33 9.92
CA THR A 466 20.78 -23.62 10.62
C THR A 466 21.89 -23.51 11.66
N VAL A 467 21.59 -23.91 12.91
CA VAL A 467 22.61 -23.95 13.98
C VAL A 467 23.19 -25.36 14.05
N HIS A 468 24.48 -25.50 13.73
CA HIS A 468 25.17 -26.78 13.81
C HIS A 468 25.68 -27.03 15.25
N THR A 469 24.89 -27.76 16.04
CA THR A 469 25.30 -28.19 17.38
C THR A 469 26.00 -29.55 17.32
N THR A 470 27.13 -29.68 16.63
CA THR A 470 27.90 -30.95 16.58
C THR A 470 29.28 -30.77 17.18
N GLY A 471 29.45 -31.26 18.42
CA GLY A 471 30.74 -31.38 19.09
C GLY A 471 30.70 -31.38 20.62
N CYS A 472 29.93 -32.25 21.27
CA CYS A 472 30.15 -32.54 22.69
C CYS A 472 29.79 -33.99 23.06
N GLU A 473 30.36 -34.95 22.32
CA GLU A 473 30.45 -36.34 22.75
C GLU A 473 31.82 -36.91 22.33
N SER A 474 32.92 -36.31 22.77
CA SER A 474 34.22 -36.97 23.06
C SER A 474 35.38 -35.96 23.20
N SER A 475 35.98 -35.94 24.40
CA SER A 475 37.38 -35.58 24.72
C SER A 475 37.93 -34.20 24.29
N THR A 476 37.78 -33.19 25.16
CA THR A 476 38.85 -32.39 25.82
C THR A 476 38.22 -31.18 26.53
N PRO A 477 38.61 -30.84 27.78
CA PRO A 477 38.03 -29.70 28.48
C PRO A 477 38.70 -28.41 27.99
N GLY A 478 38.05 -27.67 27.07
CA GLY A 478 38.55 -26.35 26.68
C GLY A 478 37.92 -25.65 25.49
N SER A 479 37.23 -26.33 24.58
CA SER A 479 36.68 -25.69 23.37
C SER A 479 35.15 -25.74 23.34
N ASN A 480 34.50 -24.70 23.88
CA ASN A 480 33.11 -24.41 23.57
C ASN A 480 32.98 -24.16 22.04
N PRO A 481 31.90 -24.59 21.37
CA PRO A 481 31.58 -24.03 20.07
C PRO A 481 31.53 -22.51 20.24
N LEU A 482 32.39 -21.80 19.52
CA LEU A 482 32.52 -20.35 19.68
C LEU A 482 31.14 -19.75 19.39
N GLN A 483 30.58 -19.03 20.37
CA GLN A 483 29.37 -18.23 20.25
C GLN A 483 29.40 -17.29 19.02
N ASN A 484 30.60 -17.08 18.44
CA ASN A 484 30.89 -16.28 17.25
C ASN A 484 30.44 -16.88 15.90
N ASP A 485 30.10 -18.17 15.83
CA ASP A 485 29.68 -18.80 14.56
C ASP A 485 28.15 -18.78 14.35
N ILE A 486 27.38 -18.43 15.38
CA ILE A 486 25.92 -18.38 15.30
C ILE A 486 25.49 -17.04 14.73
N LEU A 487 24.91 -17.04 13.52
CA LEU A 487 24.36 -15.84 12.90
C LEU A 487 23.09 -15.38 13.63
N LEU A 488 22.97 -14.07 13.87
CA LEU A 488 21.82 -13.44 14.55
C LEU A 488 21.42 -14.18 15.84
N PRO A 489 22.29 -14.22 16.86
CA PRO A 489 22.00 -14.96 18.10
C PRO A 489 20.81 -14.38 18.87
N ASN A 490 20.48 -13.10 18.68
CA ASN A 490 19.39 -12.40 19.36
C ASN A 490 18.08 -12.34 18.57
N LEU A 491 17.95 -13.10 17.47
CA LEU A 491 16.77 -13.06 16.60
C LEU A 491 15.51 -13.59 17.30
N GLU A 492 14.48 -12.75 17.40
CA GLU A 492 13.16 -13.09 17.95
C GLU A 492 12.05 -13.12 16.87
N SER A 493 12.22 -12.38 15.76
CA SER A 493 11.27 -12.31 14.65
C SER A 493 11.97 -12.52 13.31
N LEU A 494 11.50 -13.48 12.50
CA LEU A 494 11.96 -13.70 11.14
C LEU A 494 10.78 -13.52 10.17
N GLU A 495 10.89 -12.58 9.26
CA GLU A 495 9.93 -12.37 8.19
C GLU A 495 10.62 -12.53 6.84
N ALA A 496 10.09 -13.39 5.98
CA ALA A 496 10.68 -13.72 4.70
C ALA A 496 9.62 -13.63 3.59
N ASN A 497 9.69 -12.52 2.84
CA ASN A 497 8.80 -12.13 1.76
C ASN A 497 9.51 -12.33 0.42
N GLY A 498 8.80 -12.79 -0.60
CA GLY A 498 9.41 -13.18 -1.88
C GLY A 498 9.59 -14.69 -1.94
N GLY A 499 8.96 -15.33 -2.92
CA GLY A 499 8.68 -16.76 -2.89
C GLY A 499 9.91 -17.66 -2.70
N HIS A 500 10.14 -18.11 -1.46
CA HIS A 500 11.27 -18.96 -1.10
C HIS A 500 11.07 -20.41 -1.59
N THR A 501 12.13 -21.02 -2.10
CA THR A 501 12.13 -22.36 -2.71
C THR A 501 12.52 -23.50 -1.75
N ILE A 502 12.73 -23.20 -0.46
CA ILE A 502 13.12 -24.21 0.54
C ILE A 502 12.06 -25.30 0.75
N ALA A 503 12.50 -26.56 0.86
CA ALA A 503 11.63 -27.70 1.17
C ALA A 503 11.11 -27.64 2.61
N ASP A 504 9.88 -28.13 2.86
CA ASP A 504 9.25 -28.09 4.19
C ASP A 504 10.13 -28.78 5.25
N GLN A 505 10.77 -29.90 4.89
CA GLN A 505 11.69 -30.64 5.76
C GLN A 505 12.99 -29.88 6.07
N ASN A 506 13.54 -29.14 5.11
CA ASN A 506 14.73 -28.32 5.34
C ASN A 506 14.37 -27.13 6.26
N PHE A 507 13.24 -26.48 5.99
CA PHE A 507 12.75 -25.38 6.81
C PHE A 507 12.44 -25.82 8.24
N ARG A 508 11.82 -26.99 8.40
CA ARG A 508 11.61 -27.65 9.68
C ARG A 508 12.94 -27.85 10.43
N ARG A 509 13.96 -28.42 9.79
CA ARG A 509 15.29 -28.63 10.40
C ARG A 509 15.92 -27.33 10.89
N ILE A 510 15.77 -26.24 10.14
CA ILE A 510 16.25 -24.91 10.56
C ILE A 510 15.55 -24.47 11.85
N LEU A 511 14.21 -24.53 11.88
CA LEU A 511 13.43 -24.14 13.07
C LEU A 511 13.76 -25.01 14.28
N GLU A 512 13.85 -26.33 14.10
CA GLU A 512 14.24 -27.26 15.18
C GLU A 512 15.63 -26.94 15.72
N SER A 513 16.60 -26.67 14.86
CA SER A 513 17.97 -26.31 15.29
C SER A 513 17.99 -25.04 16.15
N ARG A 514 17.15 -24.04 15.81
CA ARG A 514 17.03 -22.78 16.56
C ARG A 514 16.28 -22.96 17.87
N ILE A 515 15.26 -23.79 17.92
CA ILE A 515 14.53 -24.14 19.16
C ILE A 515 15.48 -24.84 20.13
N ASP A 516 16.25 -25.84 19.65
CA ASP A 516 17.21 -26.58 20.47
C ASP A 516 18.35 -25.68 20.95
N ALA A 517 18.87 -24.80 20.08
CA ALA A 517 19.89 -23.82 20.44
C ALA A 517 19.39 -22.82 21.50
N ALA A 518 18.14 -22.35 21.39
CA ALA A 518 17.54 -21.45 22.36
C ALA A 518 17.29 -22.15 23.71
N HIS A 519 16.92 -23.44 23.70
CA HIS A 519 16.73 -24.21 24.94
C HIS A 519 18.05 -24.36 25.72
N ARG A 520 19.17 -24.43 24.99
CA ARG A 520 20.52 -24.50 25.56
C ARG A 520 21.11 -23.13 25.89
N GLY A 521 20.39 -22.03 25.65
CA GLY A 521 20.84 -20.66 25.92
C GLY A 521 21.84 -20.08 24.90
N PHE A 522 22.00 -20.71 23.73
CA PHE A 522 22.88 -20.22 22.68
C PHE A 522 22.25 -19.13 21.80
N THR A 523 20.92 -19.11 21.69
CA THR A 523 20.16 -18.09 20.95
C THR A 523 18.95 -17.60 21.73
N SER A 524 18.45 -16.42 21.40
CA SER A 524 17.15 -15.95 21.86
C SER A 524 16.02 -16.82 21.28
N PRO A 525 14.89 -16.96 21.99
CA PRO A 525 13.76 -17.74 21.51
C PRO A 525 13.10 -17.05 20.31
N LEU A 526 13.00 -17.77 19.20
CA LEU A 526 12.32 -17.27 18.00
C LEU A 526 10.80 -17.26 18.22
N ARG A 527 10.23 -16.07 18.45
CA ARG A 527 8.83 -15.87 18.82
C ARG A 527 7.89 -15.77 17.62
N ARG A 528 8.36 -15.20 16.51
CA ARG A 528 7.55 -14.98 15.31
C ARG A 528 8.30 -15.40 14.07
N VAL A 529 7.66 -16.21 13.23
CA VAL A 529 8.17 -16.55 11.91
C VAL A 529 7.06 -16.39 10.88
N ALA A 530 7.27 -15.55 9.89
CA ALA A 530 6.37 -15.35 8.76
C ALA A 530 7.12 -15.63 7.47
N VAL A 531 6.65 -16.58 6.66
CA VAL A 531 7.34 -16.95 5.40
C VAL A 531 6.33 -17.11 4.28
N GLN A 532 6.64 -16.51 3.13
CA GLN A 532 5.89 -16.69 1.89
C GLN A 532 6.63 -17.63 0.93
N PHE A 533 6.05 -18.77 0.63
CA PHE A 533 6.60 -19.77 -0.30
C PHE A 533 6.08 -19.57 -1.72
N SER A 534 6.96 -19.72 -2.73
CA SER A 534 6.60 -19.74 -4.16
C SER A 534 5.94 -21.06 -4.60
N ARG A 535 5.97 -22.08 -3.74
CA ARG A 535 5.46 -23.43 -4.01
C ARG A 535 4.18 -23.75 -3.25
N THR A 536 3.58 -24.88 -3.61
CA THR A 536 2.48 -25.50 -2.88
C THR A 536 2.98 -26.17 -1.60
N LYS A 537 2.09 -26.26 -0.61
CA LYS A 537 2.34 -26.97 0.65
C LYS A 537 2.49 -28.47 0.36
N LYS A 538 3.63 -29.07 0.72
CA LYS A 538 3.87 -30.52 0.57
C LYS A 538 3.70 -31.25 1.90
N GLU A 539 4.16 -30.64 2.99
CA GLU A 539 4.08 -31.19 4.34
C GLU A 539 3.52 -30.15 5.31
N ASP A 540 2.79 -30.59 6.35
CA ASP A 540 2.33 -29.71 7.42
C ASP A 540 3.23 -29.77 8.64
N ILE A 541 4.21 -28.86 8.68
CA ILE A 541 5.22 -28.80 9.75
C ILE A 541 4.73 -28.04 11.00
N LEU A 542 3.58 -27.33 10.92
CA LEU A 542 3.10 -26.45 11.99
C LEU A 542 2.85 -27.19 13.32
N PRO A 543 2.11 -28.32 13.36
CA PRO A 543 1.74 -28.94 14.62
C PRO A 543 2.96 -29.44 15.41
N GLU A 544 3.94 -29.99 14.70
CA GLU A 544 5.11 -30.60 15.31
C GLU A 544 6.10 -29.56 15.84
N ILE A 545 6.34 -28.48 15.08
CA ILE A 545 7.19 -27.37 15.54
C ILE A 545 6.57 -26.67 16.76
N VAL A 546 5.26 -26.41 16.73
CA VAL A 546 4.56 -25.78 17.86
C VAL A 546 4.58 -26.67 19.10
N ALA A 547 4.39 -27.98 18.94
CA ALA A 547 4.48 -28.93 20.04
C ALA A 547 5.90 -28.97 20.65
N ARG A 548 6.94 -28.98 19.80
CA ARG A 548 8.35 -28.97 20.25
C ARG A 548 8.73 -27.67 20.95
N ALA A 549 8.34 -26.51 20.40
CA ALA A 549 8.55 -25.21 21.02
C ALA A 549 7.88 -25.13 22.41
N ARG A 550 6.63 -25.61 22.53
CA ARG A 550 5.93 -25.68 23.82
C ARG A 550 6.62 -26.63 24.80
N GLY A 551 7.16 -27.74 24.32
CA GLY A 551 7.90 -28.72 25.13
C GLY A 551 9.15 -28.15 25.81
N VAL A 552 9.78 -27.13 25.20
CA VAL A 552 10.92 -26.40 25.79
C VAL A 552 10.52 -25.09 26.50
N GLY A 553 9.22 -24.83 26.68
CA GLY A 553 8.71 -23.65 27.36
C GLY A 553 8.71 -22.36 26.51
N MET A 554 8.76 -22.47 25.18
CA MET A 554 8.73 -21.35 24.26
C MET A 554 7.35 -21.16 23.62
N GLU A 555 6.97 -19.91 23.41
CA GLU A 555 5.80 -19.54 22.62
C GLU A 555 6.25 -19.02 21.25
N MET A 556 5.81 -19.68 20.18
CA MET A 556 6.20 -19.40 18.80
C MET A 556 4.97 -19.29 17.91
N LYS A 557 4.86 -18.17 17.21
CA LYS A 557 3.82 -17.90 16.21
C LYS A 557 4.37 -18.12 14.80
N LEU A 558 3.74 -19.01 14.05
CA LEU A 558 4.12 -19.36 12.67
C LEU A 558 3.03 -18.90 11.69
N ASP A 559 3.36 -17.92 10.84
CA ASP A 559 2.52 -17.41 9.77
C ASP A 559 3.08 -17.87 8.40
N LEU A 560 2.78 -19.11 7.98
CA LEU A 560 3.28 -19.67 6.72
C LEU A 560 2.25 -19.52 5.59
N VAL A 561 2.63 -18.82 4.53
CA VAL A 561 1.79 -18.59 3.35
C VAL A 561 2.35 -19.35 2.17
N TYR A 562 1.58 -20.31 1.65
CA TYR A 562 1.95 -21.09 0.47
C TYR A 562 1.20 -20.58 -0.75
N ARG A 563 1.80 -20.71 -1.94
CA ARG A 563 1.11 -20.48 -3.20
C ARG A 563 -0.02 -21.52 -3.30
N PRO A 564 -1.28 -21.12 -3.58
CA PRO A 564 -2.37 -22.07 -3.72
C PRO A 564 -2.04 -23.05 -4.85
N SER A 565 -2.25 -24.35 -4.60
CA SER A 565 -2.19 -25.37 -5.64
C SER A 565 -3.06 -24.92 -6.81
N GLY A 566 -2.43 -24.75 -7.98
CA GLY A 566 -3.01 -24.02 -9.10
C GLY A 566 -4.49 -24.32 -9.28
N ARG A 567 -5.32 -23.27 -9.25
CA ARG A 567 -6.63 -23.38 -9.87
C ARG A 567 -6.34 -23.63 -11.35
N ASN A 568 -6.74 -24.79 -11.85
CA ASN A 568 -6.74 -25.06 -13.28
C ASN A 568 -7.48 -23.89 -13.94
N TYR A 569 -6.80 -23.05 -14.72
CA TYR A 569 -7.41 -21.97 -15.50
C TYR A 569 -7.68 -22.41 -16.94
N GLY A 570 -7.75 -23.72 -17.18
CA GLY A 570 -8.23 -24.25 -18.44
C GLY A 570 -9.69 -23.86 -18.70
N PRO A 571 -10.16 -23.92 -19.96
CA PRO A 571 -11.53 -23.59 -20.36
C PRO A 571 -12.63 -24.44 -19.70
N LEU A 572 -12.24 -25.50 -18.97
CA LEU A 572 -13.12 -26.38 -18.19
C LEU A 572 -13.14 -26.05 -16.69
N SER A 573 -12.47 -24.98 -16.26
CA SER A 573 -12.47 -24.51 -14.89
C SER A 573 -13.82 -23.90 -14.51
N PRO A 574 -14.37 -24.18 -13.31
CA PRO A 574 -15.56 -23.49 -12.79
C PRO A 574 -15.38 -21.97 -12.65
N SER A 575 -14.14 -21.49 -12.71
CA SER A 575 -13.74 -20.09 -12.58
C SER A 575 -13.40 -19.40 -13.91
N PHE A 576 -13.52 -20.11 -15.04
CA PHE A 576 -13.29 -19.53 -16.37
C PHE A 576 -14.34 -18.43 -16.62
N LEU A 577 -13.89 -17.20 -16.91
CA LEU A 577 -14.69 -15.99 -17.19
C LEU A 577 -15.41 -15.32 -15.99
N LEU A 578 -15.14 -15.71 -14.74
CA LEU A 578 -15.61 -14.89 -13.60
C LEU A 578 -14.71 -13.66 -13.43
N PRO A 579 -15.26 -12.44 -13.19
CA PRO A 579 -14.47 -11.25 -12.91
C PRO A 579 -13.58 -11.49 -11.69
N ARG A 580 -12.27 -11.20 -11.79
CA ARG A 580 -11.35 -11.26 -10.66
C ARG A 580 -11.88 -10.35 -9.55
N SER A 581 -12.48 -10.91 -8.51
CA SER A 581 -12.90 -10.13 -7.35
C SER A 581 -11.65 -9.59 -6.66
N SER A 582 -11.52 -8.27 -6.67
CA SER A 582 -10.56 -7.54 -5.87
C SER A 582 -10.75 -7.89 -4.39
N GLY A 583 -9.71 -8.47 -3.78
CA GLY A 583 -9.44 -8.44 -2.34
C GLY A 583 -10.49 -9.05 -1.41
N LYS A 584 -10.35 -10.36 -1.15
CA LYS A 584 -10.76 -11.15 0.04
C LYS A 584 -10.76 -12.61 -0.42
N THR A 585 -9.89 -13.53 -0.02
CA THR A 585 -9.38 -13.87 1.31
C THR A 585 -8.17 -14.79 1.12
N SER A 586 -7.03 -14.48 1.73
CA SER A 586 -6.01 -15.48 2.01
C SER A 586 -6.55 -16.42 3.10
N PHE A 587 -6.40 -17.73 2.90
CA PHE A 587 -6.58 -18.68 4.00
C PHE A 587 -5.42 -18.47 4.97
N ARG A 588 -5.67 -17.69 6.03
CA ARG A 588 -4.82 -17.70 7.23
C ARG A 588 -5.07 -19.02 7.94
N TYR A 589 -4.13 -19.94 7.88
CA TYR A 589 -4.02 -20.96 8.91
C TYR A 589 -3.50 -20.25 10.16
N ARG A 590 -4.42 -19.88 11.07
CA ARG A 590 -4.09 -19.49 12.44
C ARG A 590 -4.12 -20.75 13.28
N ALA A 591 -2.99 -21.11 13.88
CA ALA A 591 -2.92 -21.93 15.07
C ALA A 591 -2.29 -21.07 16.17
#